data_AF-R0GTS9-F1
#
_entry.id   AF-R0GTS9-F1
#
_cell.length_a   1.000
_cell.length_b   1.000
_cell.length_c   1.000
_cell.angle_alpha   90.00
_cell.angle_beta   90.00
_cell.angle_gamma   90.00
#
_symmetry.space_group_name_H-M   'P 1'
#
loop_
_entity.id
_entity.type
_entity.pdbx_description
1 polymer ?
#
loop_
_entity_poly.entity_id
_entity_poly.type
_entity_poly.pdbx_seq_one_letter_code
_entity_poly.pdbx_strand_id
1 'polypeptide(L)'
;MASFTNQIFVFVLYTLALKISASSETYSSNGLFLFSSKHVVIINKLVSHSVLTVHCRNKGDDLGVRRLNWGESFDFKFRVNLRKTTTYTCSFEWPNNTATFDIFRADRDDNPKSKFGVCSECIWSIYELNPCRDRRDGGQPQCLRWVS
;
A
#
# COMPACT_ATOMS: atom_id res chain seq x y z
N MET A 1 -62.13 26.71 10.54
CA MET A 1 -61.76 25.39 9.98
C MET A 1 -60.28 25.45 9.63
N ALA A 2 -59.42 25.09 10.59
CA ALA A 2 -57.98 25.13 10.40
C ALA A 2 -57.55 23.96 9.52
N SER A 3 -56.71 24.28 8.54
CA SER A 3 -56.28 23.45 7.42
C SER A 3 -55.62 22.15 7.89
N PHE A 4 -56.36 21.04 7.78
CA PHE A 4 -55.88 19.67 8.03
C PHE A 4 -54.64 19.32 7.17
N THR A 5 -54.42 20.03 6.07
CA THR A 5 -53.32 19.81 5.13
C THR A 5 -51.94 20.17 5.70
N ASN A 6 -51.87 21.12 6.65
CA ASN A 6 -50.59 21.58 7.21
C ASN A 6 -50.11 20.70 8.39
N GLN A 7 -51.03 20.05 9.11
CA GLN A 7 -50.67 19.05 10.12
C GLN A 7 -50.15 17.76 9.46
N ILE A 8 -50.76 17.32 8.35
CA ILE A 8 -50.35 16.10 7.63
C ILE A 8 -48.91 16.24 7.10
N PHE A 9 -48.52 17.40 6.56
CA PHE A 9 -47.16 17.64 6.07
C PHE A 9 -46.07 17.54 7.16
N VAL A 10 -46.38 18.01 8.38
CA VAL A 10 -45.47 17.91 9.53
C VAL A 10 -45.28 16.44 9.96
N PHE A 11 -46.32 15.61 9.87
CA PHE A 11 -46.22 14.16 10.17
C PHE A 11 -45.46 13.36 9.10
N VAL A 12 -45.54 13.76 7.81
CA VAL A 12 -44.81 13.10 6.72
C VAL A 12 -43.30 13.37 6.79
N LEU A 13 -42.88 14.58 7.20
CA LEU A 13 -41.47 14.89 7.44
C LEU A 13 -40.88 14.17 8.66
N TYR A 14 -41.68 13.97 9.71
CA TYR A 14 -41.25 13.27 10.92
C TYR A 14 -41.07 11.76 10.72
N THR A 15 -41.90 11.12 9.88
CA THR A 15 -41.75 9.69 9.55
C THR A 15 -40.56 9.41 8.61
N LEU A 16 -40.16 10.39 7.78
CA LEU A 16 -38.93 10.29 6.98
C LEU A 16 -37.65 10.37 7.82
N ALA A 17 -37.68 11.08 8.95
CA ALA A 17 -36.56 11.20 9.89
C ALA A 17 -36.44 10.02 10.88
N LEU A 18 -37.47 9.19 11.05
CA LEU A 18 -37.52 8.07 12.01
C LEU A 18 -37.32 6.68 11.41
N LYS A 19 -37.04 6.56 10.11
CA LYS A 19 -36.51 5.33 9.49
C LYS A 19 -35.00 5.19 9.68
N ILE A 20 -34.50 5.54 10.87
CA ILE A 20 -33.12 5.28 11.31
C ILE A 20 -33.20 4.51 12.64
N SER A 21 -33.77 3.31 12.61
CA SER A 21 -33.52 2.30 13.64
C SER A 21 -33.95 0.92 13.16
N ALA A 22 -32.96 0.02 13.09
CA ALA A 22 -33.07 -1.44 13.11
C ALA A 22 -33.73 -2.15 11.91
N SER A 23 -33.04 -2.14 10.77
CA SER A 23 -32.81 -3.40 10.05
C SER A 23 -31.34 -3.75 10.21
N SER A 24 -31.04 -4.77 11.02
CA SER A 24 -29.73 -5.42 11.00
C SER A 24 -29.60 -6.17 9.67
N GLU A 25 -29.38 -5.43 8.60
CA GLU A 25 -28.56 -5.98 7.54
C GLU A 25 -27.19 -6.11 8.17
N THR A 26 -26.75 -7.34 8.36
CA THR A 26 -25.35 -7.69 8.54
C THR A 26 -24.58 -7.07 7.36
N TYR A 27 -24.21 -5.80 7.50
CA TYR A 27 -23.08 -5.23 6.81
C TYR A 27 -21.89 -6.05 7.29
N SER A 28 -21.61 -7.11 6.52
CA SER A 28 -20.30 -7.74 6.51
C SER A 28 -19.30 -6.59 6.54
N SER A 29 -18.44 -6.59 7.56
CA SER A 29 -17.50 -5.53 7.92
C SER A 29 -16.36 -5.38 6.90
N ASN A 30 -16.70 -5.41 5.61
CA ASN A 30 -15.83 -5.19 4.46
C ASN A 30 -16.00 -3.77 3.88
N GLY A 31 -16.76 -2.89 4.56
CA GLY A 31 -17.18 -1.57 4.05
C GLY A 31 -16.51 -0.32 4.64
N LEU A 32 -15.46 -0.43 5.49
CA LEU A 32 -14.83 0.73 6.16
C LEU A 32 -13.29 0.79 6.02
N PHE A 33 -12.75 0.31 4.90
CA PHE A 33 -11.34 0.55 4.55
C PHE A 33 -11.25 1.20 3.17
N LEU A 34 -11.46 2.52 3.12
CA LEU A 34 -11.30 3.35 1.90
C LEU A 34 -9.87 3.31 1.31
N PHE A 35 -8.90 2.68 2.00
CA PHE A 35 -7.51 2.67 1.62
C PHE A 35 -6.95 1.26 1.55
N SER A 36 -6.30 0.94 0.42
CA SER A 36 -5.58 -0.31 0.21
C SER A 36 -4.41 -0.41 1.19
N SER A 37 -4.48 -1.38 2.10
CA SER A 37 -3.38 -1.66 3.04
C SER A 37 -2.25 -2.37 2.30
N LYS A 38 -1.02 -1.92 2.55
CA LYS A 38 0.19 -2.44 1.91
C LYS A 38 1.21 -2.80 2.95
N HIS A 39 1.95 -3.86 2.66
CA HIS A 39 3.09 -4.33 3.43
C HIS A 39 4.26 -4.52 2.48
N VAL A 40 5.30 -3.69 2.63
CA VAL A 40 6.51 -3.81 1.83
C VAL A 40 7.54 -4.54 2.66
N VAL A 41 8.14 -5.58 2.09
CA VAL A 41 9.23 -6.35 2.70
C VAL A 41 10.44 -6.26 1.77
N ILE A 42 11.58 -5.86 2.30
CA ILE A 42 12.83 -5.71 1.56
C ILE A 42 13.82 -6.72 2.13
N ILE A 43 14.36 -7.59 1.29
CA ILE A 43 15.26 -8.67 1.68
C ILE A 43 16.61 -8.45 1.02
N ASN A 44 17.68 -8.47 1.80
CA ASN A 44 19.04 -8.42 1.25
C ASN A 44 19.40 -9.78 0.61
N LYS A 45 19.55 -9.79 -0.71
CA LYS A 45 19.99 -10.95 -1.50
C LYS A 45 21.21 -10.64 -2.37
N LEU A 46 22.01 -9.64 -1.98
CA LEU A 46 23.26 -9.32 -2.65
C LEU A 46 24.13 -10.58 -2.78
N VAL A 47 24.57 -10.90 -4.00
CA VAL A 47 25.40 -12.06 -4.33
C VAL A 47 26.75 -11.98 -3.63
N SER A 48 27.24 -10.77 -3.39
CA SER A 48 28.46 -10.50 -2.62
C SER A 48 28.35 -10.81 -1.12
N HIS A 49 27.14 -11.10 -0.63
CA HIS A 49 26.83 -11.26 0.80
C HIS A 49 27.19 -10.03 1.66
N SER A 50 27.27 -8.85 1.01
CA SER A 50 27.56 -7.59 1.68
C SER A 50 26.40 -7.11 2.55
N VAL A 51 26.71 -6.28 3.55
CA VAL A 51 25.69 -5.54 4.29
C VAL A 51 25.05 -4.51 3.36
N LEU A 52 23.71 -4.52 3.30
CA LEU A 52 22.91 -3.59 2.53
C LEU A 52 22.35 -2.52 3.47
N THR A 53 22.65 -1.26 3.19
CA THR A 53 22.05 -0.12 3.88
C THR A 53 20.86 0.40 3.08
N VAL A 54 19.70 0.50 3.71
CA VAL A 54 18.43 0.88 3.11
C VAL A 54 17.90 2.14 3.78
N HIS A 55 17.48 3.13 3.01
CA HIS A 55 16.82 4.33 3.51
C HIS A 55 15.61 4.66 2.64
N CYS A 56 14.41 4.57 3.23
CA CYS A 56 13.14 4.71 2.52
C CYS A 56 12.38 5.95 2.96
N ARG A 57 11.76 6.64 1.99
CA ARG A 57 10.99 7.87 2.20
C ARG A 57 9.74 7.97 1.33
N ASN A 58 8.72 8.66 1.82
CA ASN A 58 7.50 9.00 1.08
C ASN A 58 7.08 10.44 1.39
N LYS A 59 7.28 11.36 0.43
CA LYS A 59 6.82 12.77 0.48
C LYS A 59 7.07 13.49 1.83
N GLY A 60 8.16 13.16 2.52
CA GLY A 60 8.56 13.76 3.80
C GLY A 60 8.44 12.82 5.02
N ASP A 61 7.75 11.68 4.89
CA ASP A 61 7.82 10.61 5.88
C ASP A 61 9.10 9.81 5.66
N ASP A 62 9.96 9.76 6.68
CA ASP A 62 11.26 9.10 6.66
C ASP A 62 11.21 7.89 7.58
N LEU A 63 11.42 6.70 7.01
CA LEU A 63 11.38 5.42 7.76
C LEU A 63 12.71 5.12 8.47
N GLY A 64 13.70 6.00 8.32
CA GLY A 64 15.03 5.89 8.85
C GLY A 64 15.95 4.99 8.02
N VAL A 65 17.19 4.89 8.48
CA VAL A 65 18.23 4.05 7.87
C VAL A 65 18.25 2.68 8.54
N ARG A 66 18.29 1.61 7.74
CA ARG A 66 18.36 0.22 8.19
C ARG A 66 19.55 -0.48 7.55
N ARG A 67 20.32 -1.23 8.35
CA ARG A 67 21.42 -2.06 7.87
C ARG A 67 20.99 -3.52 7.92
N LEU A 68 21.08 -4.21 6.80
CA LEU A 68 20.64 -5.58 6.63
C LEU A 68 21.85 -6.46 6.28
N ASN A 69 22.17 -7.42 7.14
CA ASN A 69 23.07 -8.50 6.78
C ASN A 69 22.48 -9.34 5.65
N TRP A 70 23.28 -10.18 5.01
CA TRP A 70 22.78 -11.07 3.97
C TRP A 70 21.65 -11.95 4.49
N GLY A 71 20.54 -12.00 3.76
CA GLY A 71 19.34 -12.75 4.14
C GLY A 71 18.42 -12.06 5.14
N GLU A 72 18.84 -10.95 5.78
CA GLU A 72 17.96 -10.16 6.65
C GLU A 72 16.97 -9.32 5.85
N SER A 73 15.92 -8.88 6.55
CA SER A 73 14.85 -8.08 5.95
C SER A 73 14.45 -6.88 6.79
N PHE A 74 13.95 -5.85 6.12
CA PHE A 74 13.29 -4.70 6.69
C PHE A 74 11.92 -4.55 6.05
N ASP A 75 10.89 -4.30 6.86
CA ASP A 75 9.53 -4.16 6.40
C ASP A 75 8.80 -2.98 7.04
N PHE A 76 7.76 -2.53 6.36
CA PHE A 76 6.86 -1.49 6.87
C PHE A 76 5.48 -1.61 6.25
N LYS A 77 4.47 -1.11 6.97
CA LYS A 77 3.06 -1.16 6.57
C LYS A 77 2.50 0.25 6.46
N PHE A 78 1.66 0.46 5.46
CA PHE A 78 1.00 1.75 5.23
C PHE A 78 -0.32 1.56 4.48
N ARG A 79 -1.03 2.66 4.29
CA ARG A 79 -2.26 2.72 3.49
C ARG A 79 -2.06 3.65 2.29
N VAL A 80 -2.48 3.20 1.11
CA VAL A 80 -2.43 4.02 -0.12
C VAL A 80 -3.38 5.20 0.00
N ASN A 81 -2.97 6.39 -0.44
CA ASN A 81 -3.80 7.58 -0.38
C ASN A 81 -4.98 7.53 -1.37
N LEU A 82 -6.04 8.31 -1.12
CA LEU A 82 -7.27 8.29 -1.93
C LEU A 82 -7.01 8.59 -3.42
N ARG A 83 -6.01 9.44 -3.70
CA ARG A 83 -5.64 9.84 -5.06
C ARG A 83 -4.78 8.79 -5.80
N LYS A 84 -4.44 7.66 -5.15
CA LYS A 84 -3.55 6.61 -5.69
C LYS A 84 -2.22 7.15 -6.22
N THR A 85 -1.61 8.07 -5.47
CA THR A 85 -0.32 8.71 -5.79
C THR A 85 0.75 8.42 -4.74
N THR A 86 0.54 7.40 -3.90
CA THR A 86 1.53 6.99 -2.88
C THR A 86 2.73 6.36 -3.57
N THR A 87 3.92 6.87 -3.24
CA THR A 87 5.20 6.33 -3.70
C THR A 87 6.16 6.28 -2.51
N TYR A 88 6.81 5.15 -2.32
CA TYR A 88 7.96 5.04 -1.42
C TYR A 88 9.21 4.85 -2.27
N THR A 89 10.15 5.76 -2.12
CA THR A 89 11.45 5.72 -2.79
C THR A 89 12.49 5.35 -1.75
N CYS A 90 13.32 4.34 -2.07
CA CYS A 90 14.39 3.89 -1.20
C CYS A 90 15.74 4.04 -1.90
N SER A 91 16.75 4.49 -1.16
CA SER A 91 18.16 4.30 -1.53
C SER A 91 18.69 3.01 -0.92
N PHE A 92 19.56 2.37 -1.68
CA PHE A 92 20.20 1.10 -1.38
C PHE A 92 21.71 1.31 -1.55
N GLU A 93 22.47 1.08 -0.50
CA GLU A 93 23.91 1.27 -0.50
C GLU A 93 24.62 0.00 -0.05
N TRP A 94 25.61 -0.41 -0.82
CA TRP A 94 26.51 -1.52 -0.53
C TRP A 94 27.91 -1.15 -1.02
N PRO A 95 28.96 -1.97 -0.79
CA PRO A 95 30.33 -1.57 -1.08
C PRO A 95 30.50 -0.99 -2.50
N ASN A 96 30.99 0.25 -2.56
CA ASN A 96 31.26 1.03 -3.78
C ASN A 96 30.07 1.27 -4.71
N ASN A 97 28.83 1.05 -4.24
CA ASN A 97 27.64 1.16 -5.09
C ASN A 97 26.47 1.76 -4.32
N THR A 98 25.68 2.55 -5.03
CA THR A 98 24.43 3.10 -4.53
C THR A 98 23.39 3.00 -5.63
N ALA A 99 22.16 2.66 -5.31
CA ALA A 99 21.05 2.66 -6.25
C ALA A 99 19.79 3.22 -5.59
N THR A 100 18.93 3.85 -6.39
CA THR A 100 17.62 4.31 -5.95
C THR A 100 16.54 3.54 -6.66
N PHE A 101 15.46 3.23 -5.94
CA PHE A 101 14.31 2.55 -6.51
C PHE A 101 13.02 2.95 -5.79
N ASP A 102 11.96 3.14 -6.57
CA ASP A 102 10.61 3.25 -6.01
C ASP A 102 10.13 1.86 -5.60
N ILE A 103 10.41 1.48 -4.36
CA ILE A 103 10.06 0.19 -3.80
C ILE A 103 8.55 -0.05 -3.79
N PHE A 104 7.78 1.03 -3.76
CA PHE A 104 6.34 0.99 -3.96
C PHE A 104 5.88 2.17 -4.81
N ARG A 105 5.04 1.90 -5.81
CA ARG A 105 4.28 2.92 -6.54
C ARG A 105 2.84 2.49 -6.68
N ALA A 106 1.89 3.32 -6.28
CA ALA A 106 0.47 2.98 -6.34
C ALA A 106 -0.02 2.64 -7.76
N ASP A 107 0.50 3.31 -8.79
CA ASP A 107 0.14 3.03 -10.19
C ASP A 107 0.74 1.72 -10.74
N ARG A 108 1.82 1.21 -10.13
CA ARG A 108 2.47 -0.07 -10.46
C ARG A 108 1.93 -1.23 -9.63
N ASP A 109 1.78 -1.02 -8.33
CA ASP A 109 1.63 -2.05 -7.29
C ASP A 109 0.24 -2.08 -6.64
N ASP A 110 -0.61 -1.08 -6.91
CA ASP A 110 -2.01 -1.02 -6.48
C ASP A 110 -2.96 -0.82 -7.68
N ASN A 111 -2.54 -1.33 -8.84
CA ASN A 111 -3.28 -1.22 -10.09
C ASN A 111 -3.42 -2.60 -10.77
N PRO A 112 -4.64 -3.14 -10.90
CA PRO A 112 -4.85 -4.45 -11.55
C PRO A 112 -4.54 -4.43 -13.06
N LYS A 113 -4.47 -3.26 -13.68
CA LYS A 113 -4.10 -3.11 -15.10
C LYS A 113 -2.59 -2.96 -15.32
N SER A 114 -1.80 -2.81 -14.25
CA SER A 114 -0.34 -2.78 -14.34
C SER A 114 0.19 -4.12 -14.82
N LYS A 115 1.26 -4.12 -15.62
CA LYS A 115 2.01 -5.33 -16.00
C LYS A 115 2.43 -6.17 -14.79
N PHE A 116 2.66 -5.51 -13.65
CA PHE A 116 3.05 -6.17 -12.41
C PHE A 116 1.82 -6.59 -11.61
N GLY A 117 0.70 -5.88 -11.72
CA GLY A 117 -0.51 -6.17 -10.95
C GLY A 117 -0.42 -5.72 -9.48
N VAL A 118 -1.49 -5.99 -8.74
CA VAL A 118 -1.65 -5.56 -7.35
C VAL A 118 -0.85 -6.47 -6.41
N CYS A 119 -0.08 -5.90 -5.49
CA CYS A 119 0.48 -6.60 -4.33
C CYS A 119 -0.10 -6.03 -3.04
N SER A 120 -0.66 -6.89 -2.18
CA SER A 120 -1.04 -6.51 -0.80
C SER A 120 0.17 -6.61 0.12
N GLU A 121 0.97 -7.66 -0.07
CA GLU A 121 2.33 -7.76 0.43
C GLU A 121 3.28 -7.77 -0.77
N CYS A 122 4.19 -6.80 -0.80
CA CYS A 122 5.13 -6.57 -1.87
C CYS A 122 6.52 -6.97 -1.35
N ILE A 123 6.91 -8.22 -1.61
CA ILE A 123 8.19 -8.78 -1.20
C ILE A 123 9.22 -8.45 -2.29
N TRP A 124 10.32 -7.80 -1.89
CA TRP A 124 11.39 -7.38 -2.77
C TRP A 124 12.72 -8.00 -2.34
N SER A 125 13.29 -8.81 -3.21
CA SER A 125 14.67 -9.29 -3.08
C SER A 125 15.61 -8.33 -3.82
N ILE A 126 16.62 -7.82 -3.11
CA ILE A 126 17.58 -6.85 -3.64
C ILE A 126 18.87 -7.57 -4.07
N TYR A 127 19.19 -7.47 -5.36
CA TYR A 127 20.43 -7.96 -5.95
C TYR A 127 21.23 -6.79 -6.54
N GLU A 128 22.53 -6.97 -6.76
CA GLU A 128 23.40 -5.94 -7.35
C GLU A 128 22.86 -5.44 -8.70
N LEU A 129 22.39 -6.34 -9.54
CA LEU A 129 21.91 -6.02 -10.89
C LEU A 129 20.53 -5.34 -10.91
N ASN A 130 19.63 -5.74 -10.01
CA ASN A 130 18.26 -5.23 -9.95
C ASN A 130 17.50 -5.70 -8.70
N PRO A 131 16.47 -4.95 -8.28
CA PRO A 131 15.43 -5.43 -7.38
C PRO A 131 14.44 -6.35 -8.11
N CYS A 132 14.03 -7.43 -7.44
CA CYS A 132 13.04 -8.37 -7.93
C CYS A 132 11.87 -8.49 -6.97
N ARG A 133 10.64 -8.39 -7.48
CA ARG A 133 9.42 -8.60 -6.71
C ARG A 133 9.05 -10.07 -6.72
N ASP A 134 9.10 -10.69 -5.55
CA ASP A 134 8.82 -12.10 -5.37
C ASP A 134 7.31 -12.38 -5.36
N ARG A 135 6.96 -13.60 -5.78
CA ARG A 135 5.58 -14.08 -5.84
C ARG A 135 5.35 -15.12 -4.75
N ARG A 136 4.30 -14.95 -3.94
CA ARG A 136 3.96 -15.86 -2.84
C ARG A 136 3.49 -17.23 -3.32
N ASP A 137 2.82 -17.27 -4.46
CA ASP A 137 2.34 -18.48 -5.13
C ASP A 137 3.48 -19.30 -5.79
N GLY A 138 4.73 -18.82 -5.66
CA GLY A 138 5.86 -19.35 -6.40
C GLY A 138 5.85 -18.86 -7.86
N GLY A 139 6.87 -19.25 -8.61
CA GLY A 139 7.07 -18.81 -9.99
C GLY A 139 8.12 -17.73 -10.14
N GLN A 140 8.29 -17.27 -11.38
CA GLN A 140 9.40 -16.37 -11.73
C GLN A 140 9.19 -14.98 -11.12
N PRO A 141 10.17 -14.44 -10.36
CA PRO A 141 10.05 -13.12 -9.79
C PRO A 141 10.08 -12.05 -10.88
N GLN A 142 9.44 -10.92 -10.60
CA GLN A 142 9.39 -9.80 -11.54
C GLN A 142 10.53 -8.83 -11.22
N CYS A 143 11.59 -8.87 -12.01
CA CYS A 143 12.76 -8.00 -11.81
C CYS A 143 12.62 -6.68 -12.58
N LEU A 144 12.95 -5.57 -11.92
CA LEU A 144 12.88 -4.22 -12.45
C LEU A 144 14.27 -3.60 -12.45
N ARG A 145 14.58 -2.77 -13.45
CA ARG A 145 15.85 -2.05 -13.43
C ARG A 145 15.84 -0.98 -12.35
N TRP A 146 17.03 -0.69 -11.82
CA TRP A 146 17.28 0.50 -11.02
C TRP A 146 16.82 1.76 -11.76
N VAL A 147 16.40 2.76 -11.00
CA VAL A 147 16.11 4.08 -11.56
C VAL A 147 17.46 4.78 -11.75
N SER A 148 17.78 5.14 -12.98
CA SER A 148 18.97 5.91 -13.36
C SER A 148 18.79 7.39 -13.05
#